data_AF-A8XGL5-F1
#
_entry.id   AF-A8XGL5-F1
#
_cell.length_a   1.000
_cell.length_b   1.000
_cell.length_c   1.000
_cell.angle_alpha   90.00
_cell.angle_beta   90.00
_cell.angle_gamma   90.00
#
_symmetry.space_group_name_H-M   'P 1'
#
loop_
_entity.id
_entity.type
_entity.pdbx_description
1 polymer ?
#
loop_
_entity_poly.entity_id
_entity_poly.type
_entity_poly.pdbx_seq_one_letter_code
_entity_poly.pdbx_strand_id
1 'polypeptide(L)'
;MESELNKDLESSINIDPLFKLYEALPPLKHDMMLTDINDVGFKRLGDLTEIENLSVGSFSSSAFPVEGVLFEPNNRLMVCLNCCRAKTPDAPIIKVWFVVDSGSNCTFLNEKTMSKLTGTDAIPSAIHASIQDPNSVTECYLSHSNFKEANVLGMKTMMDLGLTIEGMNSKKSSWRLAKQ
;
A
#
# COMPACT_ATOMS: atom_id res chain seq x y z
N MET A 1 44.77 13.56 22.31
CA MET A 1 44.91 13.97 20.90
C MET A 1 44.09 13.01 20.07
N GLU A 2 42.76 13.04 20.27
CA GLU A 2 41.76 12.14 19.67
C GLU A 2 40.43 12.91 19.52
N SER A 3 40.49 14.13 18.97
CA SER A 3 39.32 15.02 18.89
C SER A 3 39.06 15.57 17.49
N GLU A 4 39.61 14.96 16.44
CA GLU A 4 39.43 15.46 15.06
C GLU A 4 38.92 14.41 14.07
N LEU A 5 38.53 13.22 14.52
CA LEU A 5 38.10 12.13 13.61
C LEU A 5 36.57 11.92 13.54
N ASN A 6 35.76 12.97 13.79
CA ASN A 6 34.29 12.85 13.85
C ASN A 6 33.54 14.05 13.27
N LYS A 7 34.09 14.75 12.26
CA LYS A 7 33.41 15.90 11.64
C LYS A 7 33.12 15.79 10.14
N ASP A 8 33.57 14.74 9.46
CA ASP A 8 33.46 14.65 7.99
C ASP A 8 32.57 13.50 7.48
N LEU A 9 31.63 13.00 8.30
CA LEU A 9 30.62 12.03 7.84
C LEU A 9 29.21 12.62 7.71
N GLU A 10 29.09 13.95 7.60
CA GLU A 10 27.93 14.59 6.98
C GLU A 10 28.29 14.92 5.52
N SER A 11 28.66 13.90 4.74
CA SER A 11 28.72 14.05 3.30
C SER A 11 27.29 14.22 2.80
N SER A 12 26.88 15.47 2.66
CA SER A 12 25.72 15.91 1.88
C SER A 12 25.60 15.02 0.64
N ILE A 13 24.54 14.21 0.59
CA ILE A 13 24.19 13.49 -0.62
C ILE A 13 23.94 14.56 -1.69
N ASN A 14 24.93 14.77 -2.54
CA ASN A 14 24.83 15.66 -3.69
C ASN A 14 23.94 14.94 -4.71
N ILE A 15 22.63 14.99 -4.47
CA ILE A 15 21.63 14.46 -5.40
C ILE A 15 21.78 15.28 -6.67
N ASP A 16 22.29 14.65 -7.72
CA ASP A 16 22.38 15.22 -9.05
C ASP A 16 21.05 15.92 -9.39
N PRO A 17 21.03 17.23 -9.67
CA PRO A 17 19.83 17.94 -10.07
C PRO A 17 19.12 17.29 -11.26
N LEU A 18 19.85 16.56 -12.10
CA LEU A 18 19.32 15.79 -13.22
C LEU A 18 18.45 14.60 -12.77
N PHE A 19 18.75 13.98 -11.63
CA PHE A 19 17.92 12.92 -11.04
C PHE A 19 16.57 13.44 -10.53
N LYS A 20 16.49 14.73 -10.14
CA LYS A 20 15.23 15.39 -9.77
C LYS A 20 14.34 15.70 -10.98
N LEU A 21 14.85 15.57 -12.21
CA LEU A 21 14.15 15.92 -13.44
C LEU A 21 13.31 14.77 -14.01
N TYR A 22 13.48 13.54 -13.52
CA TYR A 22 12.60 12.45 -13.92
C TYR A 22 11.27 12.59 -13.18
N GLU A 23 10.26 13.09 -13.89
CA GLU A 23 8.88 13.02 -13.41
C GLU A 23 8.53 11.58 -13.07
N ALA A 24 7.85 11.40 -11.93
CA ALA A 24 7.37 10.09 -11.53
C ALA A 24 6.43 9.53 -12.61
N LEU A 25 6.47 8.21 -12.81
CA LEU A 25 5.67 7.56 -13.85
C LEU A 25 4.17 7.85 -13.59
N PRO A 26 3.43 8.41 -14.57
CA PRO A 26 2.02 8.72 -14.38
C PRO A 26 1.22 7.41 -14.25
N PRO A 27 0.08 7.42 -13.53
CA PRO A 27 -0.67 6.20 -13.18
C PRO A 27 -0.92 5.26 -14.36
N LEU A 28 -1.41 5.79 -15.48
CA LEU A 28 -1.77 5.00 -16.68
C LEU A 28 -0.58 4.33 -17.39
N LYS A 29 0.66 4.70 -17.05
CA LYS A 29 1.88 4.12 -17.62
C LYS A 29 2.49 3.03 -16.73
N HIS A 30 1.94 2.77 -15.55
CA HIS A 30 2.38 1.65 -14.71
C HIS A 30 1.96 0.33 -15.33
N ASP A 31 2.86 -0.65 -15.33
CA ASP A 31 2.51 -2.03 -15.65
C ASP A 31 3.33 -2.96 -14.75
N MET A 32 2.65 -3.56 -13.79
CA MET A 32 3.25 -4.43 -12.78
C MET A 32 2.81 -5.87 -13.06
N MET A 33 3.77 -6.80 -13.08
CA MET A 33 3.49 -8.23 -13.25
C MET A 33 3.00 -8.84 -11.93
N LEU A 34 1.71 -8.66 -11.62
CA LEU A 34 1.04 -9.09 -10.39
C LEU A 34 -0.09 -10.08 -10.66
N THR A 35 0.07 -10.96 -11.64
CA THR A 35 -0.94 -11.94 -12.06
C THR A 35 -1.26 -12.99 -10.98
N ASP A 36 -0.39 -13.11 -9.97
CA ASP A 36 -0.55 -13.97 -8.79
C ASP A 36 -1.43 -13.36 -7.69
N ILE A 37 -1.66 -12.04 -7.71
CA ILE A 37 -2.52 -11.33 -6.77
C ILE A 37 -3.86 -11.03 -7.46
N ASN A 38 -4.77 -12.00 -7.34
CA ASN A 38 -6.10 -11.99 -7.93
C ASN A 38 -7.13 -12.57 -6.92
N ASP A 39 -8.36 -12.82 -7.35
CA ASP A 39 -9.41 -13.40 -6.49
C ASP A 39 -8.99 -14.70 -5.78
N VAL A 40 -8.30 -15.60 -6.50
CA VAL A 40 -7.81 -16.86 -5.93
C VAL A 40 -6.71 -16.57 -4.90
N GLY A 41 -5.81 -15.62 -5.20
CA GLY A 41 -4.79 -15.15 -4.28
C GLY A 41 -5.38 -14.54 -2.99
N PHE A 42 -6.36 -13.65 -3.12
CA PHE A 42 -7.05 -13.05 -1.98
C PHE A 42 -7.83 -14.07 -1.15
N LYS A 43 -8.47 -15.04 -1.79
CA LYS A 43 -9.13 -16.13 -1.07
C LYS A 43 -8.11 -16.92 -0.24
N ARG A 44 -6.96 -17.29 -0.83
CA ARG A 44 -5.88 -18.00 -0.11
C ARG A 44 -5.31 -17.18 1.04
N LEU A 45 -5.15 -15.86 0.87
CA LEU A 45 -4.75 -14.96 1.95
C LEU A 45 -5.79 -14.97 3.08
N GLY A 46 -7.07 -14.91 2.75
CA GLY A 46 -8.17 -15.00 3.72
C GLY A 46 -8.17 -16.32 4.48
N ASP A 47 -8.01 -17.44 3.77
CA ASP A 47 -7.93 -18.78 4.38
C ASP A 47 -6.70 -18.90 5.31
N LEU A 48 -5.56 -18.30 4.96
CA LEU A 48 -4.32 -18.34 5.75
C LEU A 48 -4.33 -17.45 7.00
N THR A 49 -4.96 -16.28 6.88
CA THR A 49 -4.90 -15.22 7.91
C THR A 49 -6.18 -15.08 8.71
N GLU A 50 -7.24 -15.79 8.32
CA GLU A 50 -8.60 -15.63 8.82
C GLU A 50 -9.17 -14.22 8.56
N ILE A 51 -8.61 -13.49 7.59
CA ILE A 51 -9.04 -12.14 7.21
C ILE A 51 -9.49 -12.12 5.75
N GLU A 52 -10.80 -12.25 5.55
CA GLU A 52 -11.43 -12.17 4.25
C GLU A 52 -11.27 -10.77 3.62
N ASN A 53 -10.86 -10.72 2.35
CA ASN A 53 -10.77 -9.49 1.57
C ASN A 53 -12.15 -8.87 1.33
N LEU A 54 -12.26 -7.55 1.42
CA LEU A 54 -13.50 -6.75 1.30
C LEU A 54 -14.57 -7.05 2.37
N SER A 55 -14.21 -7.76 3.44
CA SER A 55 -15.05 -7.93 4.62
C SER A 55 -15.16 -6.63 5.42
N VAL A 56 -16.09 -6.59 6.37
CA VAL A 56 -16.32 -5.42 7.23
C VAL A 56 -15.07 -5.11 8.06
N GLY A 57 -14.67 -3.85 8.05
CA GLY A 57 -13.53 -3.31 8.80
C GLY A 57 -13.96 -2.28 9.84
N SER A 58 -12.98 -1.77 10.56
CA SER A 58 -13.14 -0.63 11.48
C SER A 58 -11.79 0.06 11.68
N PHE A 59 -11.79 1.37 11.88
CA PHE A 59 -10.57 2.06 12.25
C PHE A 59 -10.27 1.89 13.74
N SER A 60 -9.04 1.53 14.06
CA SER A 60 -8.54 1.49 15.43
C SER A 60 -8.03 2.87 15.86
N SER A 61 -8.07 3.14 17.17
CA SER A 61 -7.42 4.33 17.75
C SER A 61 -5.89 4.30 17.57
N SER A 62 -5.30 3.10 17.57
CA SER A 62 -3.90 2.87 17.18
C SER A 62 -3.85 2.27 15.78
N ALA A 63 -3.74 3.13 14.77
CA ALA A 63 -3.77 2.72 13.36
C ALA A 63 -2.60 1.81 12.95
N PHE A 64 -1.44 1.97 13.56
CA PHE A 64 -0.21 1.22 13.29
C PHE A 64 0.43 0.74 14.60
N PRO A 65 1.29 -0.30 14.59
CA PRO A 65 1.69 -1.10 13.41
C PRO A 65 0.58 -2.05 12.93
N VAL A 66 0.69 -2.49 11.67
CA VAL A 66 -0.17 -3.52 11.08
C VAL A 66 0.70 -4.70 10.64
N GLU A 67 0.33 -5.91 11.05
CA GLU A 67 1.02 -7.12 10.64
C GLU A 67 0.72 -7.45 9.16
N GLY A 68 1.77 -7.83 8.45
CA GLY A 68 1.75 -8.26 7.07
C GLY A 68 2.28 -9.68 6.91
N VAL A 69 2.04 -10.24 5.74
CA VAL A 69 2.43 -11.60 5.36
C VAL A 69 3.39 -11.55 4.16
N LEU A 70 4.41 -12.38 4.18
CA LEU A 70 5.21 -12.73 3.01
C LEU A 70 4.45 -13.80 2.23
N PHE A 71 3.73 -13.41 1.18
CA PHE A 71 2.84 -14.30 0.44
C PHE A 71 3.57 -15.04 -0.68
N GLU A 72 3.62 -16.36 -0.55
CA GLU A 72 4.29 -17.27 -1.47
C GLU A 72 3.48 -17.54 -2.76
N PRO A 73 4.13 -17.91 -3.88
CA PRO A 73 5.56 -18.24 -3.99
C PRO A 73 6.48 -17.05 -4.28
N ASN A 74 5.93 -15.90 -4.69
CA ASN A 74 6.73 -14.75 -5.12
C ASN A 74 7.19 -13.84 -3.96
N ASN A 75 6.97 -14.26 -2.70
CA ASN A 75 7.33 -13.51 -1.49
C ASN A 75 6.77 -12.07 -1.49
N ARG A 76 5.52 -11.91 -1.93
CA ARG A 76 4.88 -10.59 -2.00
C ARG A 76 4.65 -10.05 -0.59
N LEU A 77 4.98 -8.79 -0.37
CA LEU A 77 4.71 -8.10 0.89
C LEU A 77 3.23 -7.72 0.93
N MET A 78 2.40 -8.61 1.48
CA MET A 78 0.96 -8.40 1.58
C MET A 78 0.60 -7.80 2.94
N VAL A 79 -0.28 -6.81 2.97
CA VAL A 79 -0.81 -6.22 4.21
C VAL A 79 -2.30 -5.95 4.08
N CYS A 80 -3.05 -6.20 5.15
CA CYS A 80 -4.49 -5.94 5.19
C CYS A 80 -4.76 -4.62 5.92
N LEU A 81 -5.33 -3.65 5.22
CA LEU A 81 -5.62 -2.32 5.75
C LEU A 81 -7.11 -2.03 5.70
N ASN A 82 -7.61 -1.28 6.68
CA ASN A 82 -8.98 -0.81 6.66
C ASN A 82 -9.09 0.39 5.71
N CYS A 83 -10.06 0.38 4.81
CA CYS A 83 -10.27 1.43 3.83
C CYS A 83 -11.71 1.93 3.87
N CYS A 84 -11.91 3.23 3.67
CA CYS A 84 -13.22 3.81 3.35
C CYS A 84 -13.06 4.93 2.33
N ARG A 85 -14.17 5.37 1.72
CA ARG A 85 -14.16 6.54 0.84
C ARG A 85 -13.91 7.79 1.66
N ALA A 86 -12.84 8.52 1.32
CA ALA A 86 -12.44 9.70 2.10
C ALA A 86 -13.52 10.78 2.05
N LYS A 87 -13.65 11.53 3.16
CA LYS A 87 -14.57 12.68 3.30
C LYS A 87 -16.04 12.37 2.97
N THR A 88 -16.42 11.09 3.01
CA THR A 88 -17.80 10.65 2.78
C THR A 88 -18.33 10.10 4.10
N PRO A 89 -19.19 10.85 4.81
CA PRO A 89 -19.86 10.36 6.01
C PRO A 89 -20.58 9.03 5.71
N ASP A 90 -20.53 8.10 6.65
CA ASP A 90 -21.20 6.79 6.57
C ASP A 90 -20.69 5.84 5.47
N ALA A 91 -19.59 6.17 4.78
CA ALA A 91 -18.97 5.24 3.85
C ALA A 91 -18.53 3.95 4.59
N PRO A 92 -18.82 2.76 4.03
CA PRO A 92 -18.46 1.51 4.68
C PRO A 92 -16.95 1.42 4.83
N ILE A 93 -16.51 0.96 6.01
CA ILE A 93 -15.11 0.60 6.24
C ILE A 93 -14.98 -0.88 5.88
N ILE A 94 -14.04 -1.18 4.99
CA ILE A 94 -13.78 -2.54 4.51
C ILE A 94 -12.31 -2.88 4.68
N LYS A 95 -12.01 -4.17 4.87
CA LYS A 95 -10.64 -4.69 4.90
C LYS A 95 -10.15 -4.92 3.48
N VAL A 96 -8.99 -4.40 3.12
CA VAL A 96 -8.41 -4.51 1.78
C VAL A 96 -7.00 -5.05 1.89
N TRP A 97 -6.74 -6.16 1.20
CA TRP A 97 -5.39 -6.66 1.03
C TRP A 97 -4.67 -5.90 -0.08
N PHE A 98 -3.50 -5.36 0.25
CA PHE A 98 -2.58 -4.69 -0.67
C PHE A 98 -1.29 -5.48 -0.80
N VAL A 99 -0.70 -5.48 -2.00
CA VAL A 99 0.74 -5.67 -2.14
C VAL A 99 1.43 -4.32 -1.92
N VAL A 100 2.47 -4.29 -1.07
CA VAL A 100 3.31 -3.11 -0.91
C VAL A 100 4.35 -3.09 -2.01
N ASP A 101 4.35 -2.02 -2.81
CA ASP A 101 5.29 -1.85 -3.92
C ASP A 101 5.97 -0.48 -3.85
N SER A 102 7.21 -0.48 -3.36
CA SER A 102 8.05 0.73 -3.29
C SER A 102 8.53 1.22 -4.66
N GLY A 103 8.41 0.39 -5.71
CA GLY A 103 8.73 0.76 -7.09
C GLY A 103 7.61 1.57 -7.77
N SER A 104 6.38 1.52 -7.22
CA SER A 104 5.26 2.33 -7.70
C SER A 104 5.15 3.62 -6.88
N ASN A 105 5.09 4.78 -7.53
CA ASN A 105 4.75 6.04 -6.86
C ASN A 105 3.24 6.19 -6.59
N CYS A 106 2.39 5.35 -7.18
CA CYS A 106 0.93 5.47 -7.12
C CYS A 106 0.31 4.30 -6.36
N THR A 107 -0.79 4.57 -5.65
CA THR A 107 -1.62 3.53 -5.03
C THR A 107 -2.76 3.17 -5.97
N PHE A 108 -3.01 1.87 -6.12
CA PHE A 108 -4.00 1.33 -7.05
C PHE A 108 -4.98 0.42 -6.33
N LEU A 109 -6.23 0.45 -6.77
CA LEU A 109 -7.30 -0.42 -6.30
C LEU A 109 -7.92 -1.14 -7.49
N ASN A 110 -8.16 -2.44 -7.33
CA ASN A 110 -8.89 -3.21 -8.32
C ASN A 110 -10.37 -2.77 -8.39
N GLU A 111 -11.03 -3.20 -9.46
CA GLU A 111 -12.41 -2.85 -9.76
C GLU A 111 -13.38 -3.18 -8.62
N LYS A 112 -13.23 -4.35 -7.99
CA LYS A 112 -14.10 -4.81 -6.90
C LYS A 112 -13.96 -3.95 -5.65
N THR A 113 -12.73 -3.56 -5.33
CA THR A 113 -12.44 -2.69 -4.19
C THR A 113 -13.01 -1.29 -4.44
N MET A 114 -12.81 -0.75 -5.65
CA MET A 114 -13.41 0.52 -6.05
C MET A 114 -14.94 0.49 -5.92
N SER A 115 -15.59 -0.53 -6.49
CA SER A 115 -17.05 -0.72 -6.40
C SER A 115 -17.55 -0.75 -4.96
N LYS A 116 -16.87 -1.50 -4.09
CA LYS A 116 -17.24 -1.63 -2.68
C LYS A 116 -17.12 -0.31 -1.91
N LEU A 117 -16.11 0.49 -2.21
CA LEU A 117 -15.88 1.80 -1.59
C LEU A 117 -16.81 2.89 -2.12
N THR A 118 -17.16 2.84 -3.41
CA THR A 118 -18.00 3.86 -4.05
C THR A 118 -19.49 3.55 -3.96
N GLY A 119 -19.86 2.28 -3.80
CA GLY A 119 -21.23 1.79 -3.84
C GLY A 119 -21.84 1.79 -5.25
N THR A 120 -21.01 1.83 -6.30
CA THR A 120 -21.48 1.87 -7.70
C THR A 120 -20.70 0.93 -8.60
N ASP A 121 -21.36 0.43 -9.65
CA ASP A 121 -20.75 -0.34 -10.72
C ASP A 121 -20.11 0.55 -11.79
N ALA A 122 -20.36 1.86 -11.77
CA ALA A 122 -19.71 2.83 -12.64
C ALA A 122 -18.35 3.23 -12.04
N ILE A 123 -17.31 2.48 -12.36
CA ILE A 123 -16.00 2.59 -11.70
C ILE A 123 -15.22 3.80 -12.21
N PRO A 124 -14.91 4.79 -11.36
CA PRO A 124 -14.09 5.93 -11.75
C PRO A 124 -12.63 5.51 -11.94
N SER A 125 -11.87 6.30 -12.72
CA SER A 125 -10.44 6.08 -12.92
C SER A 125 -9.60 6.35 -11.66
N ALA A 126 -10.12 7.15 -10.73
CA ALA A 126 -9.50 7.45 -9.44
C ALA A 126 -10.54 7.81 -8.38
N ILE A 127 -10.21 7.56 -7.11
CA ILE A 127 -10.96 8.01 -5.94
C ILE A 127 -10.02 8.53 -4.85
N HIS A 128 -10.57 9.27 -3.90
CA HIS A 128 -9.90 9.50 -2.62
C HIS A 128 -10.40 8.50 -1.59
N ALA A 129 -9.47 7.79 -0.95
CA ALA A 129 -9.75 6.83 0.10
C ALA A 129 -8.95 7.16 1.37
N SER A 130 -9.55 6.90 2.53
CA SER A 130 -8.86 6.87 3.81
C SER A 130 -8.34 5.45 4.01
N ILE A 131 -7.03 5.30 4.26
CA ILE A 131 -6.35 4.02 4.40
C ILE A 131 -5.77 3.93 5.81
N GLN A 132 -6.28 2.97 6.58
CA GLN A 132 -5.97 2.60 7.96
C GLN A 132 -6.20 3.70 9.02
N ASP A 133 -6.15 4.97 8.63
CA ASP A 133 -6.42 6.16 9.44
C ASP A 133 -7.61 6.93 8.83
N PRO A 134 -8.70 7.20 9.58
CA PRO A 134 -9.88 7.91 9.08
C PRO A 134 -9.58 9.35 8.60
N ASN A 135 -8.49 9.95 9.06
CA ASN A 135 -8.11 11.31 8.68
C ASN A 135 -7.19 11.35 7.46
N SER A 136 -6.70 10.19 7.01
CA SER A 136 -5.89 10.11 5.80
C SER A 136 -6.73 10.37 4.55
N VAL A 137 -6.09 10.97 3.55
CA VAL A 137 -6.68 11.18 2.23
C VAL A 137 -5.64 10.75 1.21
N THR A 138 -5.84 9.55 0.65
CA THR A 138 -4.99 8.97 -0.37
C THR A 138 -5.71 9.00 -1.71
N GLU A 139 -5.05 9.50 -2.75
CA GLU A 139 -5.50 9.33 -4.12
C GLU A 139 -5.17 7.90 -4.59
N CYS A 140 -6.20 7.17 -4.99
CA CYS A 140 -6.11 5.79 -5.45
C CYS A 140 -6.60 5.70 -6.89
N TYR A 141 -5.83 5.06 -7.76
CA TYR A 141 -6.17 4.87 -9.16
C TYR A 141 -6.73 3.47 -9.42
N LEU A 142 -7.52 3.31 -10.47
CA LEU A 142 -8.00 1.99 -10.89
C LEU A 142 -6.82 1.14 -11.40
N SER A 143 -6.65 -0.06 -10.86
CA SER A 143 -5.68 -1.03 -11.36
C SER A 143 -5.98 -1.44 -12.80
N HIS A 144 -4.95 -1.70 -13.60
CA HIS A 144 -5.10 -2.05 -15.02
C HIS A 144 -4.03 -3.04 -15.48
N SER A 145 -4.02 -3.36 -16.78
CA SER A 145 -2.99 -4.23 -17.40
C SER A 145 -2.75 -5.54 -16.62
N ASN A 146 -1.49 -5.88 -16.32
CA ASN A 146 -1.11 -7.14 -15.65
C ASN A 146 -1.32 -7.16 -14.13
N PHE A 147 -1.94 -6.11 -13.57
CA PHE A 147 -2.26 -6.00 -12.15
C PHE A 147 -3.70 -5.55 -11.91
N LYS A 148 -4.59 -5.61 -12.92
CA LYS A 148 -5.99 -5.16 -12.83
C LYS A 148 -6.79 -5.77 -11.67
N GLU A 149 -6.39 -6.96 -11.22
CA GLU A 149 -7.03 -7.68 -10.12
C GLU A 149 -6.38 -7.41 -8.76
N ALA A 150 -5.23 -6.73 -8.71
CA ALA A 150 -4.49 -6.46 -7.48
C ALA A 150 -4.82 -5.07 -6.91
N ASN A 151 -4.69 -4.92 -5.59
CA ASN A 151 -4.56 -3.62 -4.95
C ASN A 151 -3.09 -3.40 -4.60
N VAL A 152 -2.56 -2.22 -4.90
CA VAL A 152 -1.14 -1.89 -4.74
C VAL A 152 -1.02 -0.68 -3.82
N LEU A 153 -0.26 -0.81 -2.74
CA LEU A 153 0.09 0.30 -1.86
C LEU A 153 1.41 0.90 -2.35
N GLY A 154 1.32 2.05 -3.00
CA GLY A 154 2.47 2.73 -3.59
C GLY A 154 3.25 3.58 -2.61
N MET A 155 4.46 3.95 -3.02
CA MET A 155 5.43 4.69 -2.23
C MET A 155 4.94 6.08 -1.81
N LYS A 156 4.13 6.77 -2.63
CA LYS A 156 3.57 8.08 -2.22
C LYS A 156 2.71 7.95 -0.98
N THR A 157 1.80 6.96 -0.93
CA THR A 157 0.97 6.72 0.25
C THR A 157 1.80 6.32 1.46
N MET A 158 2.81 5.47 1.26
CA MET A 158 3.75 5.09 2.31
C MET A 158 4.42 6.32 2.93
N MET A 159 4.92 7.25 2.09
CA MET A 159 5.58 8.47 2.54
C MET A 159 4.60 9.45 3.21
N ASP A 160 3.42 9.67 2.62
CA ASP A 160 2.41 10.60 3.15
C ASP A 160 1.91 10.16 4.54
N LEU A 161 1.86 8.84 4.79
CA LEU A 161 1.46 8.25 6.07
C LEU A 161 2.65 8.04 7.04
N GLY A 162 3.88 8.34 6.62
CA GLY A 162 5.09 8.17 7.43
C GLY A 162 5.42 6.71 7.76
N LEU A 163 5.25 5.81 6.79
CA LEU A 163 5.30 4.36 7.00
C LEU A 163 6.66 3.72 6.70
N THR A 164 7.01 2.69 7.48
CA THR A 164 8.19 1.83 7.32
C THR A 164 7.82 0.37 7.27
N ILE A 165 8.63 -0.40 6.54
CA ILE A 165 8.59 -1.86 6.53
C ILE A 165 9.60 -2.35 7.56
N GLU A 166 9.12 -3.10 8.55
CA GLU A 166 9.94 -3.55 9.67
C GLU A 166 9.78 -5.05 9.95
N GLY A 167 10.75 -5.59 10.71
CA GLY A 167 10.60 -6.89 11.37
C GLY A 167 10.42 -8.09 10.44
N MET A 168 10.93 -8.00 9.20
CA MET A 168 10.81 -9.07 8.22
C MET A 168 11.40 -10.38 8.76
N ASN A 169 10.58 -11.43 8.79
CA ASN A 169 10.92 -12.74 9.31
C ASN A 169 10.49 -13.82 8.32
N SER A 170 11.44 -14.33 7.55
CA SER A 170 11.20 -15.38 6.56
C SER A 170 10.74 -16.72 7.17
N LYS A 171 11.15 -17.03 8.41
CA LYS A 171 10.73 -18.28 9.07
C LYS A 171 9.26 -18.26 9.50
N LYS A 172 8.74 -17.07 9.77
CA LYS A 172 7.34 -16.85 10.16
C LYS A 172 6.49 -16.33 8.99
N SER A 173 7.09 -16.13 7.82
CA SER A 173 6.49 -15.47 6.66
C SER A 173 5.76 -14.18 7.04
N SER A 174 6.36 -13.38 7.91
CA SER A 174 5.72 -12.20 8.51
C SER A 174 6.59 -10.97 8.43
N TRP A 175 5.96 -9.80 8.49
CA TRP A 175 6.58 -8.49 8.57
C TRP A 175 5.55 -7.50 9.13
N ARG A 176 5.92 -6.25 9.39
CA ARG A 176 4.94 -5.24 9.82
C ARG A 176 5.13 -3.92 9.10
N LEU A 177 4.01 -3.23 8.90
CA LEU A 177 3.94 -1.85 8.45
C LEU A 177 3.79 -0.94 9.68
N ALA A 178 4.77 -0.10 9.95
CA ALA A 178 4.83 0.75 11.15
C ALA A 178 4.91 2.24 10.77
N LYS A 179 4.63 3.14 11.72
CA LYS A 179 4.92 4.57 11.57
C LYS A 179 6.31 4.90 12.11
N GLN A 180 7.02 5.80 11.43
CA GLN A 180 8.25 6.43 11.94
C GLN A 180 7.99 7.33 13.14
#